data_AF-C6SFC9-F1
#
_entry.id   AF-C6SFC9-F1
#
_cell.length_a   1.000
_cell.length_b   1.000
_cell.length_c   1.000
_cell.angle_alpha   90.00
_cell.angle_beta   90.00
_cell.angle_gamma   90.00
#
_symmetry.space_group_name_H-M   'P 1'
#
loop_
_entity.id
_entity.type
_entity.pdbx_description
1 polymer ?
#
loop_
_entity_poly.entity_id
_entity_poly.type
_entity_poly.pdbx_seq_one_letter_code
_entity_poly.pdbx_strand_id
1 'polypeptide(L)'
;MTSIVSLLVISLFFVTSADSGIYVLNNITSRDKGLSAPRWQAVMWGVLMSAVAVLLMRSGGLGNLQSMTLIVSLPFALLMLIMCFSLWKGLSADKKYFETRVNPTSVFWTGGKWKERLVQIMSQTQEQDILKFLKHTASPAMHELQRELSEEYGLSVRVDKMFHQDEPAIEFVIRKETMRDFMYGIKSVGQDVSDQLINDGKLPHIRHQTTYKPYAYFFDGRVGYDVQYMNKDELIADILKNYERYLMLLDDVGQELMAHEQVELAE
;
A
#
# COMPACT_ATOMS: atom_id res chain seq x y z
N MET A 1 12.24 4.74 -62.28
CA MET A 1 11.10 4.14 -61.55
C MET A 1 11.26 4.24 -60.04
N THR A 2 12.43 3.89 -59.49
CA THR A 2 12.73 4.01 -58.05
C THR A 2 12.52 5.43 -57.48
N SER A 3 12.98 6.49 -58.16
CA SER A 3 12.82 7.87 -57.67
C SER A 3 11.35 8.33 -57.54
N ILE A 4 10.47 7.85 -58.42
CA ILE A 4 9.03 8.17 -58.37
C ILE A 4 8.40 7.50 -57.15
N VAL A 5 8.76 6.25 -56.89
CA VAL A 5 8.30 5.50 -55.71
C VAL A 5 8.80 6.18 -54.42
N SER A 6 10.07 6.58 -54.36
CA SER A 6 10.62 7.30 -53.20
C SER A 6 9.91 8.63 -52.93
N LEU A 7 9.63 9.42 -53.97
CA LEU A 7 8.89 10.69 -53.82
C LEU A 7 7.47 10.46 -53.28
N LEU A 8 6.76 9.44 -53.78
CA LEU A 8 5.42 9.09 -53.29
C LEU A 8 5.44 8.70 -51.81
N VAL A 9 6.41 7.87 -51.41
CA VAL A 9 6.55 7.41 -50.02
C VAL A 9 6.86 8.59 -49.08
N ILE A 10 7.81 9.45 -49.43
CA ILE A 10 8.15 10.63 -48.63
C ILE A 10 6.95 11.58 -48.52
N SER A 11 6.22 11.80 -49.62
CA SER A 11 5.01 12.64 -49.60
C SER A 11 3.92 12.06 -48.70
N LEU A 12 3.71 10.74 -48.72
CA LEU A 12 2.72 10.08 -47.87
C LEU A 12 3.08 10.23 -46.39
N PHE A 13 4.32 9.92 -46.01
CA PHE A 13 4.80 10.08 -44.63
C PHE A 13 4.68 11.52 -44.14
N PHE A 14 4.98 12.48 -45.01
CA PHE A 14 4.85 13.90 -44.69
C PHE A 14 3.39 14.28 -44.41
N VAL A 15 2.46 13.89 -45.29
CA VAL A 15 1.02 14.22 -45.13
C VAL A 15 0.45 13.57 -43.87
N THR A 16 0.71 12.29 -43.62
CA THR A 16 0.21 11.59 -42.42
C THR A 16 0.82 12.16 -41.12
N SER A 17 2.10 12.51 -41.12
CA SER A 17 2.74 13.13 -39.95
C SER A 17 2.20 14.54 -39.70
N ALA A 18 1.98 15.33 -40.75
CA ALA A 18 1.40 16.66 -40.63
C ALA A 18 -0.05 16.61 -40.10
N ASP A 19 -0.87 15.69 -40.61
CA ASP A 19 -2.25 15.51 -40.18
C ASP A 19 -2.35 15.16 -38.68
N SER A 20 -1.58 14.17 -38.23
CA SER A 20 -1.51 13.79 -36.81
C SER A 20 -0.98 14.91 -35.90
N GLY A 21 0.02 15.67 -36.35
CA GLY A 21 0.56 16.82 -35.61
C GLY A 21 -0.46 17.94 -35.44
N ILE A 22 -1.19 18.30 -36.51
CA ILE A 22 -2.27 19.28 -36.46
C ILE A 22 -3.39 18.80 -35.54
N TYR A 23 -3.74 17.51 -35.60
CA TYR A 23 -4.76 16.92 -34.74
C TYR A 23 -4.40 17.03 -33.25
N VAL A 24 -3.16 16.69 -32.87
CA VAL A 24 -2.69 16.81 -31.48
C VAL A 24 -2.68 18.27 -31.02
N LEU A 25 -2.15 19.18 -31.85
CA LEU A 25 -2.11 20.61 -31.52
C LEU A 25 -3.52 21.19 -31.35
N ASN A 26 -4.46 20.80 -32.20
CA ASN A 26 -5.86 21.20 -32.12
C ASN A 26 -6.49 20.74 -30.79
N ASN A 27 -6.22 19.50 -30.37
CA ASN A 27 -6.73 18.95 -29.11
C ASN A 27 -6.11 19.61 -27.86
N ILE A 28 -4.81 19.91 -27.87
CA ILE A 28 -4.14 20.57 -26.74
C ILE A 28 -4.70 21.99 -26.54
N THR A 29 -5.04 22.67 -27.64
CA THR A 29 -5.53 24.05 -27.63
C THR A 29 -7.04 24.16 -27.45
N SER A 30 -7.79 23.08 -27.72
CA SER A 30 -9.19 22.98 -27.33
C SER A 30 -9.32 22.64 -25.84
N ARG A 31 -9.87 23.55 -25.04
CA ARG A 31 -10.04 23.39 -23.59
C ARG A 31 -11.07 22.31 -23.20
N ASP A 32 -11.87 21.83 -24.15
CA ASP A 32 -13.01 20.97 -23.88
C ASP A 32 -12.71 19.50 -24.18
N LYS A 33 -12.86 18.65 -23.17
CA LYS A 33 -12.48 17.23 -23.19
C LYS A 33 -13.54 16.32 -23.85
N GLY A 34 -14.64 16.89 -24.36
CA GLY A 34 -15.81 16.15 -24.81
C GLY A 34 -16.26 16.41 -26.26
N LEU A 35 -15.90 17.54 -26.87
CA LEU A 35 -16.24 17.84 -28.26
C LEU A 35 -15.00 17.80 -29.16
N SER A 36 -15.13 17.13 -30.31
CA SER A 36 -14.13 17.14 -31.38
C SER A 36 -13.66 18.57 -31.65
N ALA A 37 -12.36 18.81 -31.54
CA ALA A 37 -11.78 20.12 -31.69
C ALA A 37 -12.21 20.77 -33.04
N PRO A 38 -12.53 22.08 -33.08
CA PRO A 38 -13.12 22.72 -34.25
C PRO A 38 -12.29 22.52 -35.52
N ARG A 39 -12.96 22.18 -36.63
CA ARG A 39 -12.29 21.96 -37.93
C ARG A 39 -11.58 23.20 -38.46
N TRP A 40 -12.12 24.39 -38.21
CA TRP A 40 -11.50 25.65 -38.65
C TRP A 40 -10.12 25.87 -37.98
N GLN A 41 -9.99 25.46 -36.71
CA GLN A 41 -8.77 25.60 -35.93
C GLN A 41 -7.65 24.67 -36.44
N ALA A 42 -8.00 23.46 -36.86
CA ALA A 42 -7.07 22.56 -37.56
C ALA A 42 -6.54 23.18 -38.87
N VAL A 43 -7.42 23.78 -39.68
CA VAL A 43 -7.01 24.47 -40.93
C VAL A 43 -6.10 25.66 -40.63
N MET A 44 -6.43 26.46 -39.61
CA MET A 44 -5.59 27.58 -39.16
C MET A 44 -4.17 27.10 -38.79
N TRP A 45 -4.06 26.03 -38.00
CA TRP A 45 -2.77 25.45 -37.63
C TRP A 45 -1.99 24.91 -38.83
N GLY A 46 -2.66 24.24 -39.76
CA GLY A 46 -2.03 23.75 -41.00
C GLY A 46 -1.46 24.89 -41.86
N VAL A 47 -2.22 25.97 -42.03
CA VAL A 47 -1.76 27.16 -42.78
C VAL A 47 -0.58 27.82 -42.07
N LEU A 48 -0.63 27.95 -40.75
CA LEU A 48 0.44 28.57 -39.96
C LEU A 48 1.74 27.75 -40.03
N MET A 49 1.68 26.42 -39.92
CA MET A 49 2.84 25.54 -40.06
C MET A 49 3.46 25.63 -41.46
N SER A 50 2.64 25.66 -42.52
CA SER A 50 3.09 25.83 -43.89
C SER A 50 3.77 27.20 -44.11
N ALA A 51 3.19 28.27 -43.58
CA ALA A 51 3.76 29.61 -43.65
C ALA A 51 5.13 29.69 -42.95
N VAL A 52 5.24 29.13 -41.74
CA VAL A 52 6.52 29.07 -41.00
C VAL A 52 7.56 28.27 -41.76
N ALA A 53 7.20 27.12 -42.35
CA ALA A 53 8.11 26.31 -43.13
C ALA A 53 8.68 27.06 -44.34
N VAL A 54 7.83 27.77 -45.10
CA VAL A 54 8.25 28.59 -46.25
C VAL A 54 9.15 29.75 -45.82
N LEU A 55 8.82 30.44 -44.72
CA LEU A 55 9.63 31.54 -44.18
C LEU A 55 11.01 31.08 -43.74
N LEU A 56 11.09 29.97 -43.00
CA LEU A 56 12.36 29.41 -42.53
C LEU A 56 13.23 28.96 -43.72
N MET A 57 12.63 28.26 -44.69
CA MET A 57 13.32 27.83 -45.90
C MET A 57 13.88 29.01 -46.69
N ARG A 58 13.12 30.11 -46.80
CA ARG A 58 13.55 31.32 -47.50
C ARG A 58 14.62 32.12 -46.75
N SER A 59 14.59 32.12 -45.41
CA SER A 59 15.50 32.93 -44.59
C SER A 59 16.96 32.46 -44.58
N GLY A 60 17.18 31.14 -44.67
CA GLY A 60 18.52 30.56 -44.59
C GLY A 60 18.54 29.05 -44.79
N GLY A 61 17.52 28.51 -45.45
CA GLY A 61 17.45 27.10 -45.85
C GLY A 61 17.52 26.12 -44.67
N LEU A 62 18.20 25.00 -44.91
CA LEU A 62 18.26 23.87 -43.99
C LEU A 62 18.97 24.19 -42.67
N GLY A 63 20.02 25.02 -42.69
CA GLY A 63 20.79 25.35 -41.49
C GLY A 63 19.97 26.13 -40.46
N ASN A 64 19.15 27.08 -40.90
CA ASN A 64 18.24 27.81 -40.03
C ASN A 64 17.13 26.91 -39.46
N LEU A 65 16.61 25.99 -40.27
CA LEU A 65 15.59 25.03 -39.82
C LEU A 65 16.13 24.10 -38.71
N GLN A 66 17.36 23.62 -38.85
CA GLN A 66 18.02 22.78 -37.83
C GLN A 66 18.27 23.57 -36.54
N SER A 67 18.78 24.79 -36.66
CA SER A 67 19.06 25.66 -35.51
C SER A 67 17.80 26.00 -34.72
N MET A 68 16.70 26.36 -35.40
CA MET A 68 15.41 26.61 -34.76
C MET A 68 14.85 25.37 -34.08
N THR A 69 14.97 24.20 -34.72
CA THR A 69 14.56 22.92 -34.11
C THR A 69 15.31 22.65 -32.81
N LEU A 70 16.63 22.92 -32.75
CA LEU A 70 17.43 22.76 -31.54
C LEU A 70 17.02 23.75 -30.43
N ILE A 71 16.76 25.00 -30.79
CA ILE A 71 16.33 26.03 -29.82
C ILE A 71 14.97 25.67 -29.22
N VAL A 72 14.03 25.13 -30.02
CA VAL A 72 12.70 24.72 -29.55
C VAL A 72 12.74 23.39 -28.79
N SER A 73 13.62 22.46 -29.16
CA SER A 73 13.69 21.14 -28.50
C SER A 73 14.27 21.20 -27.09
N LEU A 74 15.19 22.13 -26.80
CA LEU A 74 15.82 22.27 -25.49
C LEU A 74 14.81 22.57 -24.34
N PRO A 75 13.93 23.59 -24.42
CA PRO A 75 12.93 23.82 -23.38
C PRO A 75 11.90 22.68 -23.30
N PHE A 76 11.57 22.06 -24.44
CA PHE A 76 10.68 20.90 -24.45
C PHE A 76 11.32 19.69 -23.73
N ALA A 77 12.63 19.47 -23.87
CA ALA A 77 13.35 18.43 -23.14
C ALA A 77 13.30 18.66 -21.62
N LEU A 78 13.43 19.92 -21.18
CA LEU A 78 13.25 20.27 -19.76
C LEU A 78 11.83 19.93 -19.27
N LEU A 79 10.80 20.29 -20.05
CA LEU A 79 9.42 19.92 -19.74
C LEU A 79 9.21 18.40 -19.66
N MET A 80 9.82 17.64 -20.56
CA MET A 80 9.77 16.18 -20.56
C MET A 80 10.38 15.59 -19.28
N LEU A 81 11.49 16.16 -18.77
CA LEU A 81 12.08 15.74 -17.49
C LEU A 81 11.14 16.02 -16.31
N ILE A 82 10.48 17.19 -16.29
CA ILE A 82 9.50 17.53 -15.25
C ILE A 82 8.31 16.56 -15.30
N MET A 83 7.82 16.22 -16.49
CA MET A 83 6.75 15.24 -16.67
C MET A 83 7.16 13.85 -16.17
N CYS A 84 8.38 13.40 -16.46
CA CYS A 84 8.91 12.14 -15.96
C CYS A 84 8.97 12.12 -14.42
N PHE A 85 9.46 13.19 -13.80
CA PHE A 85 9.48 13.32 -12.34
C PHE A 85 8.07 13.32 -11.73
N SER A 86 7.12 14.03 -12.34
CA SER A 86 5.73 14.05 -11.90
C SER A 86 5.09 12.67 -12.00
N LEU A 87 5.35 11.94 -13.08
CA LEU A 87 4.84 10.58 -13.27
C LEU A 87 5.43 9.63 -12.23
N TRP A 88 6.74 9.71 -11.98
CA TRP A 88 7.39 8.89 -10.95
C TRP A 88 6.82 9.17 -9.56
N LYS A 89 6.63 10.44 -9.20
CA LYS A 89 5.99 10.82 -7.93
C LYS A 89 4.57 10.27 -7.83
N GLY A 90 3.78 10.36 -8.92
CA GLY A 90 2.44 9.80 -8.99
C GLY A 90 2.43 8.29 -8.79
N LEU A 91 3.28 7.56 -9.50
CA LEU A 91 3.40 6.12 -9.40
C LEU A 91 3.91 5.68 -8.02
N SER A 92 4.81 6.44 -7.40
CA SER A 92 5.27 6.16 -6.04
C SER A 92 4.15 6.33 -5.00
N ALA A 93 3.27 7.32 -5.17
CA ALA A 93 2.11 7.48 -4.31
C ALA A 93 1.10 6.34 -4.51
N ASP A 94 0.89 5.94 -5.76
CA ASP A 94 0.01 4.82 -6.12
C ASP A 94 0.52 3.49 -5.56
N LYS A 95 1.83 3.23 -5.68
CA LYS A 95 2.49 2.08 -5.05
C LYS A 95 2.24 2.03 -3.54
N LYS A 96 2.39 3.17 -2.85
CA LYS A 96 2.11 3.26 -1.41
C LYS A 96 0.65 2.96 -1.08
N TYR A 97 -0.29 3.40 -1.92
CA TYR A 97 -1.71 3.11 -1.76
C TYR A 97 -1.99 1.60 -1.88
N PHE A 98 -1.42 0.93 -2.88
CA PHE A 98 -1.59 -0.52 -3.07
C PHE A 98 -0.81 -1.39 -2.08
N GLU A 99 0.33 -0.92 -1.59
CA GLU A 99 1.12 -1.61 -0.56
C GLU A 99 0.53 -1.47 0.86
N THR A 100 -0.40 -0.53 1.06
CA THR A 100 -1.11 -0.38 2.33
C THR A 100 -1.99 -1.60 2.54
N ARG A 101 -1.45 -2.62 3.22
CA ARG A 101 -2.20 -3.83 3.56
C ARG A 101 -3.37 -3.46 4.44
N VAL A 102 -4.51 -4.09 4.19
CA VAL A 102 -5.62 -4.10 5.15
C VAL A 102 -5.11 -4.69 6.48
N ASN A 103 -5.63 -4.19 7.60
CA ASN A 103 -5.30 -4.75 8.91
C ASN A 103 -5.57 -6.26 8.88
N PRO A 104 -4.62 -7.14 9.23
CA PRO A 104 -4.81 -8.60 9.24
C PRO A 104 -6.10 -9.06 9.93
N THR A 105 -6.56 -8.30 10.92
CA THR A 105 -7.80 -8.51 11.67
C THR A 105 -9.07 -8.38 10.83
N SER A 106 -9.03 -7.71 9.66
CA SER A 106 -10.18 -7.56 8.77
C SER A 106 -10.59 -8.87 8.09
N VAL A 107 -9.75 -9.92 8.14
CA VAL A 107 -10.08 -11.24 7.59
C VAL A 107 -11.24 -11.90 8.36
N PHE A 108 -11.39 -11.59 9.65
CA PHE A 108 -12.47 -12.12 10.49
C PHE A 108 -13.81 -11.40 10.28
N TRP A 109 -13.88 -10.44 9.34
CA TRP A 109 -15.04 -9.58 9.19
C TRP A 109 -16.19 -10.23 8.42
N THR A 110 -17.17 -10.75 9.14
CA THR A 110 -18.48 -11.19 8.58
C THR A 110 -19.43 -10.02 8.29
N GLY A 111 -20.18 -10.06 7.18
CA GLY A 111 -21.08 -8.96 6.79
C GLY A 111 -22.20 -8.64 7.78
N GLY A 112 -22.57 -9.58 8.65
CA GLY A 112 -23.72 -9.43 9.58
C GLY A 112 -23.58 -8.33 10.63
N LYS A 113 -22.35 -7.93 11.00
CA LYS A 113 -22.07 -6.96 12.08
C LYS A 113 -21.44 -5.65 11.60
N TRP A 114 -21.61 -5.28 10.33
CA TRP A 114 -20.92 -4.12 9.74
C TRP A 114 -21.22 -2.78 10.44
N LYS A 115 -22.42 -2.61 11.01
CA LYS A 115 -22.79 -1.38 11.75
C LYS A 115 -22.02 -1.22 13.05
N GLU A 116 -21.88 -2.29 13.82
CA GLU A 116 -21.09 -2.30 15.06
C GLU A 116 -19.63 -1.96 14.76
N ARG A 117 -19.09 -2.48 13.66
CA ARG A 117 -17.73 -2.18 13.20
C ARG A 117 -17.55 -0.73 12.77
N LEU A 118 -18.52 -0.17 12.03
CA LEU A 118 -18.47 1.23 11.64
C LEU A 118 -18.41 2.14 12.88
N VAL A 119 -19.17 1.81 13.93
CA VAL A 119 -19.11 2.55 15.19
C VAL A 119 -17.72 2.45 15.83
N GLN A 120 -17.12 1.27 15.85
CA GLN A 120 -15.76 1.07 16.39
C GLN A 120 -14.68 1.82 15.60
N ILE A 121 -14.78 1.88 14.26
CA ILE A 121 -13.84 2.62 13.39
C ILE A 121 -13.97 4.13 13.63
N MET A 122 -15.19 4.61 13.87
CA MET A 122 -15.47 6.02 14.08
C MET A 122 -15.18 6.49 15.52
N SER A 123 -14.91 5.57 16.46
CA SER A 123 -14.57 5.91 17.84
C SER A 123 -13.07 5.96 18.05
N GLN A 124 -12.56 7.07 18.62
CA GLN A 124 -11.16 7.18 19.03
C GLN A 124 -10.94 6.35 20.31
N THR A 125 -10.02 5.40 20.27
CA THR A 125 -9.73 4.50 21.39
C THR A 125 -8.80 5.16 22.40
N GLN A 126 -9.23 5.17 23.65
CA GLN A 126 -8.40 5.61 24.77
C GLN A 126 -7.79 4.42 25.49
N GLU A 127 -6.75 4.68 26.28
CA GLU A 127 -6.05 3.65 27.07
C GLU A 127 -7.02 2.86 27.99
N GLN A 128 -8.04 3.53 28.55
CA GLN A 128 -9.06 2.89 29.36
C GLN A 128 -9.89 1.87 28.58
N ASP A 129 -10.13 2.12 27.29
CA ASP A 129 -10.89 1.21 26.43
C ASP A 129 -10.06 -0.02 26.07
N ILE A 130 -8.74 0.12 25.97
CA ILE A 130 -7.82 -1.01 25.84
C ILE A 130 -7.86 -1.85 27.10
N LEU A 131 -7.81 -1.24 28.28
CA LEU A 131 -7.90 -1.98 29.53
C LEU A 131 -9.21 -2.78 29.62
N LYS A 132 -10.34 -2.19 29.17
CA LYS A 132 -11.62 -2.90 29.06
C LYS A 132 -11.53 -4.07 28.10
N PHE A 133 -10.94 -3.88 26.92
CA PHE A 133 -10.73 -4.94 25.93
C PHE A 133 -9.88 -6.08 26.50
N LEU A 134 -8.75 -5.77 27.15
CA LEU A 134 -7.87 -6.77 27.76
C LEU A 134 -8.59 -7.57 28.85
N LYS A 135 -9.40 -6.91 29.69
CA LYS A 135 -10.13 -7.55 30.79
C LYS A 135 -11.36 -8.34 30.36
N HIS A 136 -12.14 -7.82 29.42
CA HIS A 136 -13.46 -8.36 29.06
C HIS A 136 -13.47 -9.16 27.75
N THR A 137 -12.43 -9.04 26.92
CA THR A 137 -12.34 -9.75 25.63
C THR A 137 -11.13 -10.68 25.61
N ALA A 138 -9.92 -10.14 25.83
CA ALA A 138 -8.69 -10.94 25.71
C ALA A 138 -8.51 -11.94 26.85
N SER A 139 -8.69 -11.52 28.10
CA SER A 139 -8.54 -12.41 29.25
C SER A 139 -9.51 -13.60 29.18
N PRO A 140 -10.82 -13.43 28.96
CA PRO A 140 -11.72 -14.57 28.85
C PRO A 140 -11.36 -15.53 27.72
N ALA A 141 -11.00 -15.00 26.54
CA ALA A 141 -10.56 -15.80 25.39
C ALA A 141 -9.34 -16.68 25.72
N MET A 142 -8.31 -16.07 26.33
CA MET A 142 -7.09 -16.78 26.70
C MET A 142 -7.31 -17.83 27.79
N HIS A 143 -8.19 -17.58 28.77
CA HIS A 143 -8.49 -18.55 29.84
C HIS A 143 -9.33 -19.73 29.32
N GLU A 144 -10.25 -19.46 28.41
CA GLU A 144 -11.04 -20.50 27.75
C GLU A 144 -10.15 -21.45 26.97
N LEU A 145 -9.22 -20.91 26.16
CA LEU A 145 -8.23 -21.70 25.44
C LEU A 145 -7.24 -22.41 26.37
N GLN A 146 -6.80 -21.74 27.46
CA GLN A 146 -5.93 -22.33 28.47
C GLN A 146 -6.57 -23.57 29.09
N ARG A 147 -7.84 -23.47 29.49
CA ARG A 147 -8.58 -24.57 30.12
C ARG A 147 -8.67 -25.76 29.17
N GLU A 148 -9.08 -25.52 27.93
CA GLU A 148 -9.20 -26.58 26.91
C GLU A 148 -7.86 -27.30 26.69
N LEU A 149 -6.78 -26.54 26.46
CA LEU A 149 -5.46 -27.12 26.21
C LEU A 149 -4.85 -27.84 27.42
N SER A 150 -5.20 -27.43 28.64
CA SER A 150 -4.69 -28.05 29.87
C SER A 150 -5.50 -29.30 30.22
N GLU A 151 -6.83 -29.26 30.10
CA GLU A 151 -7.73 -30.34 30.51
C GLU A 151 -7.80 -31.47 29.47
N GLU A 152 -7.94 -31.16 28.18
CA GLU A 152 -8.06 -32.17 27.12
C GLU A 152 -6.69 -32.67 26.64
N TYR A 153 -5.70 -31.78 26.54
CA TYR A 153 -4.43 -32.08 25.87
C TYR A 153 -3.22 -32.14 26.82
N GLY A 154 -3.40 -31.88 28.12
CA GLY A 154 -2.33 -31.97 29.13
C GLY A 154 -1.18 -30.98 28.94
N LEU A 155 -1.38 -29.89 28.19
CA LEU A 155 -0.33 -28.91 27.92
C LEU A 155 -0.13 -27.96 29.12
N SER A 156 1.12 -27.59 29.39
CA SER A 156 1.45 -26.59 30.40
C SER A 156 1.22 -25.18 29.85
N VAL A 157 0.01 -24.64 30.05
CA VAL A 157 -0.38 -23.31 29.57
C VAL A 157 -0.50 -22.30 30.71
N ARG A 158 0.09 -21.12 30.54
CA ARG A 158 0.07 -20.00 31.49
C ARG A 158 -0.49 -18.75 30.83
N VAL A 159 -1.30 -17.99 31.57
CA VAL A 159 -1.79 -16.67 31.14
C VAL A 159 -1.32 -15.62 32.12
N ASP A 160 -0.47 -14.72 31.65
CA ASP A 160 0.11 -13.65 32.46
C ASP A 160 -0.60 -12.33 32.23
N LYS A 161 -1.03 -11.68 33.32
CA LYS A 161 -1.78 -10.43 33.30
C LYS A 161 -0.92 -9.31 33.86
N MET A 162 -0.63 -8.31 33.04
CA MET A 162 0.15 -7.13 33.42
C MET A 162 -0.71 -5.87 33.31
N PHE A 163 -1.86 -5.86 33.99
CA PHE A 163 -2.83 -4.76 33.87
C PHE A 163 -2.50 -3.51 34.71
N HIS A 164 -1.50 -3.58 35.58
CA HIS A 164 -1.13 -2.53 36.52
C HIS A 164 0.15 -1.78 36.13
N GLN A 165 0.76 -2.12 35.00
CA GLN A 165 1.93 -1.43 34.48
C GLN A 165 1.51 -0.26 33.58
N ASP A 166 2.44 0.67 33.33
CA ASP A 166 2.23 1.81 32.41
C ASP A 166 1.84 1.38 31.00
N GLU A 167 2.23 0.18 30.58
CA GLU A 167 1.75 -0.48 29.36
C GLU A 167 0.95 -1.75 29.73
N PRO A 168 -0.39 -1.67 29.83
CA PRO A 168 -1.19 -2.84 30.13
C PRO A 168 -1.02 -3.93 29.08
N ALA A 169 -0.71 -5.15 29.53
CA ALA A 169 -0.53 -6.29 28.64
C ALA A 169 -1.15 -7.59 29.20
N ILE A 170 -1.39 -8.53 28.30
CA ILE A 170 -1.75 -9.92 28.62
C ILE A 170 -0.99 -10.86 27.69
N GLU A 171 -0.43 -11.93 28.24
CA GLU A 171 0.33 -12.94 27.50
C GLU A 171 -0.27 -14.32 27.70
N PHE A 172 -0.32 -15.08 26.61
CA PHE A 172 -0.70 -16.48 26.57
C PHE A 172 0.53 -17.30 26.19
N VAL A 173 0.97 -18.18 27.09
CA VAL A 173 2.23 -18.92 26.95
C VAL A 173 1.98 -20.42 27.06
N ILE A 174 2.44 -21.19 26.06
CA ILE A 174 2.46 -22.66 26.12
C ILE A 174 3.92 -23.09 26.32
N ARG A 175 4.20 -23.71 27.46
CA ARG A 175 5.54 -24.21 27.79
C ARG A 175 5.89 -25.46 27.01
N LYS A 176 7.15 -25.55 26.57
CA LYS A 176 7.73 -26.77 25.98
C LYS A 176 9.00 -27.15 26.74
N GLU A 177 9.24 -28.44 26.90
CA GLU A 177 10.40 -28.93 27.68
C GLU A 177 11.72 -28.80 26.92
N THR A 178 11.69 -29.06 25.61
CA THR A 178 12.89 -29.15 24.76
C THR A 178 13.00 -28.05 23.71
N MET A 179 11.96 -27.22 23.55
CA MET A 179 11.88 -26.16 22.55
C MET A 179 11.51 -24.84 23.20
N ARG A 180 11.65 -23.73 22.47
CA ARG A 180 11.20 -22.41 22.94
C ARG A 180 9.70 -22.43 23.25
N ASP A 181 9.27 -21.62 24.19
CA ASP A 181 7.86 -21.49 24.51
C ASP A 181 7.10 -20.76 23.40
N PHE A 182 5.86 -21.17 23.12
CA PHE A 182 4.96 -20.39 22.28
C PHE A 182 4.39 -19.25 23.12
N MET A 183 4.47 -18.01 22.63
CA MET A 183 3.94 -16.83 23.31
C MET A 183 3.12 -15.97 22.35
N TYR A 184 1.89 -15.68 22.75
CA TYR A 184 1.00 -14.70 22.13
C TYR A 184 0.67 -13.61 23.14
N GLY A 185 1.18 -12.40 22.94
CA GLY A 185 0.94 -11.25 23.80
C GLY A 185 0.06 -10.20 23.15
N ILE A 186 -0.70 -9.44 23.95
CA ILE A 186 -1.40 -8.23 23.52
C ILE A 186 -1.01 -7.12 24.48
N LYS A 187 -0.52 -5.98 23.97
CA LYS A 187 -0.14 -4.81 24.79
C LYS A 187 -0.77 -3.52 24.27
N SER A 188 -0.90 -2.54 25.15
CA SER A 188 -1.25 -1.18 24.77
C SER A 188 -0.07 -0.50 24.06
N VAL A 189 -0.31 0.08 22.89
CA VAL A 189 0.69 0.89 22.16
C VAL A 189 0.10 2.26 21.84
N GLY A 190 0.78 3.32 22.30
CA GLY A 190 0.47 4.70 21.93
C GLY A 190 0.93 5.00 20.50
N GLN A 191 0.06 5.63 19.71
CA GLN A 191 0.34 6.07 18.36
C GLN A 191 -0.05 7.54 18.19
N ASP A 192 0.91 8.35 17.74
CA ASP A 192 0.67 9.75 17.44
C ASP A 192 -0.18 9.90 16.17
N VAL A 193 -1.18 10.76 16.28
CA VAL A 193 -2.10 11.11 15.20
C VAL A 193 -1.59 12.38 14.53
N SER A 194 -1.54 12.38 13.20
CA SER A 194 -1.11 13.55 12.42
C SER A 194 -2.04 14.75 12.64
N ASP A 195 -1.47 15.95 12.78
CA ASP A 195 -2.19 17.22 12.95
C ASP A 195 -3.19 17.49 11.82
N GLN A 196 -2.98 16.92 10.63
CA GLN A 196 -3.92 17.03 9.50
C GLN A 196 -5.24 16.30 9.78
N LEU A 197 -5.21 15.15 10.47
CA LEU A 197 -6.43 14.43 10.85
C LEU A 197 -7.14 15.11 12.01
N ILE A 198 -6.39 15.72 12.93
CA ILE A 198 -6.95 16.44 14.09
C ILE A 198 -7.69 17.72 13.63
N ASN A 199 -7.14 18.40 12.63
CA ASN A 199 -7.70 19.66 12.10
C ASN A 199 -8.77 19.47 11.03
N ASP A 200 -9.12 18.23 10.66
CA ASP A 200 -10.18 17.98 9.69
C ASP A 200 -11.57 18.15 10.35
N GLY A 201 -12.26 19.23 9.99
CA GLY A 201 -13.62 19.51 10.47
C GLY A 201 -14.66 18.44 10.10
N LYS A 202 -14.33 17.49 9.20
CA LYS A 202 -15.18 16.35 8.84
C LYS A 202 -14.95 15.12 9.73
N LEU A 203 -13.93 15.13 10.60
CA LEU A 203 -13.59 14.05 11.53
C LEU A 203 -13.68 14.53 13.00
N PRO A 204 -14.85 14.97 13.49
CA PRO A 204 -15.00 15.61 14.81
C PRO A 204 -14.69 14.70 16.02
N HIS A 205 -14.45 13.42 15.77
CA HIS A 205 -14.16 12.37 16.75
C HIS A 205 -12.65 12.19 17.01
N ILE A 206 -11.78 12.71 16.15
CA ILE A 206 -10.33 12.68 16.33
C ILE A 206 -9.92 13.96 17.04
N ARG A 207 -9.74 13.90 18.36
CA ARG A 207 -9.46 15.10 19.19
C ARG A 207 -8.15 15.03 19.96
N HIS A 208 -7.62 13.82 20.17
CA HIS A 208 -6.41 13.62 20.95
C HIS A 208 -5.22 13.36 20.03
N GLN A 209 -4.07 13.97 20.38
CA GLN A 209 -2.81 13.82 19.66
C GLN A 209 -2.25 12.39 19.73
N THR A 210 -2.54 11.67 20.82
CA THR A 210 -2.14 10.28 21.02
C THR A 210 -3.38 9.40 21.12
N THR A 211 -3.44 8.37 20.28
CA THR A 211 -4.45 7.29 20.35
C THR A 211 -3.76 6.02 20.78
N TYR A 212 -4.40 5.21 21.60
CA TYR A 212 -3.84 3.92 21.97
C TYR A 212 -4.51 2.80 21.19
N LYS A 213 -3.76 1.74 20.86
CA LYS A 213 -4.30 0.53 20.22
C LYS A 213 -3.80 -0.74 20.92
N PRO A 214 -4.65 -1.78 21.06
CA PRO A 214 -4.20 -3.10 21.49
C PRO A 214 -3.44 -3.77 20.34
N TYR A 215 -2.16 -4.03 20.56
CA TYR A 215 -1.26 -4.60 19.56
C TYR A 215 -0.83 -5.99 19.97
N ALA A 216 -1.07 -6.98 19.11
CA ALA A 216 -0.53 -8.32 19.29
C ALA A 216 0.98 -8.32 19.07
N TYR A 217 1.72 -9.07 19.88
CA TYR A 217 3.16 -9.26 19.74
C TYR A 217 3.53 -10.70 20.09
N PHE A 218 4.72 -11.10 19.63
CA PHE A 218 5.14 -12.49 19.61
C PHE A 218 6.62 -12.58 20.00
N PHE A 219 7.01 -13.71 20.57
CA PHE A 219 8.40 -13.91 21.01
C PHE A 219 9.38 -14.10 19.85
N ASP A 220 8.88 -14.50 18.67
CA ASP A 220 9.67 -14.70 17.44
C ASP A 220 10.12 -13.38 16.79
N GLY A 221 9.80 -12.22 17.38
CA GLY A 221 10.23 -10.89 16.91
C GLY A 221 9.52 -10.43 15.63
N ARG A 222 8.48 -11.14 15.17
CA ARG A 222 7.72 -10.72 13.99
C ARG A 222 6.90 -9.47 14.26
N VAL A 223 6.57 -8.78 13.17
CA VAL A 223 5.69 -7.61 13.23
C VAL A 223 4.30 -8.03 13.70
N GLY A 224 3.85 -7.38 14.76
CA GLY A 224 2.52 -7.53 15.33
C GLY A 224 1.42 -6.89 14.49
N TYR A 225 0.21 -6.84 15.04
CA TYR A 225 -0.92 -6.16 14.41
C TYR A 225 -1.98 -5.74 15.42
N ASP A 226 -2.83 -4.81 14.99
CA ASP A 226 -3.91 -4.26 15.79
C ASP A 226 -5.09 -5.24 15.88
N VAL A 227 -5.40 -5.68 17.10
CA VAL A 227 -6.46 -6.65 17.42
C VAL A 227 -7.74 -6.02 17.99
N GLN A 228 -7.85 -4.69 17.96
CA GLN A 228 -8.93 -3.94 18.60
C GLN A 228 -10.35 -4.40 18.24
N TYR A 229 -10.51 -4.87 17.00
CA TYR A 229 -11.81 -5.21 16.43
C TYR A 229 -12.17 -6.69 16.61
N MET A 230 -11.30 -7.50 17.22
CA MET A 230 -11.58 -8.92 17.44
C MET A 230 -12.56 -9.10 18.59
N ASN A 231 -13.55 -9.96 18.40
CA ASN A 231 -14.31 -10.49 19.52
C ASN A 231 -13.57 -11.67 20.20
N LYS A 232 -14.15 -12.20 21.27
CA LYS A 232 -13.56 -13.30 22.04
C LYS A 232 -13.24 -14.52 21.17
N ASP A 233 -14.18 -14.96 20.35
CA ASP A 233 -14.06 -16.17 19.52
C ASP A 233 -13.07 -15.97 18.36
N GLU A 234 -13.06 -14.78 17.76
CA GLU A 234 -12.10 -14.37 16.73
C GLU A 234 -10.67 -14.34 17.29
N LEU A 235 -10.50 -13.88 18.54
CA LEU A 235 -9.19 -13.89 19.19
C LEU A 235 -8.70 -15.31 19.50
N ILE A 236 -9.60 -16.22 19.91
CA ILE A 236 -9.25 -17.65 20.08
C ILE A 236 -8.77 -18.23 18.75
N ALA A 237 -9.52 -18.00 17.67
CA ALA A 237 -9.14 -18.47 16.34
C ALA A 237 -7.79 -17.89 15.87
N ASP A 238 -7.53 -16.62 16.17
CA ASP A 238 -6.25 -15.97 15.87
C ASP A 238 -5.08 -16.59 16.65
N ILE A 239 -5.25 -16.86 17.95
CA ILE A 239 -4.22 -17.54 18.76
C ILE A 239 -3.95 -18.93 18.19
N LEU A 240 -4.99 -19.71 17.85
CA LEU A 240 -4.84 -21.05 17.26
C LEU A 240 -4.10 -21.03 15.92
N LYS A 241 -4.43 -20.09 15.03
CA LYS A 241 -3.72 -19.92 13.75
C LYS A 241 -2.24 -19.62 13.95
N ASN A 242 -1.92 -18.80 14.95
CA ASN A 242 -0.54 -18.49 15.29
C ASN A 242 0.18 -19.66 15.95
N TYR A 243 -0.53 -20.51 16.70
CA TYR A 243 -0.01 -21.75 17.26
C TYR A 243 0.25 -22.79 16.17
N GLU A 244 -0.65 -22.97 15.20
CA GLU A 244 -0.44 -23.82 14.03
C GLU A 244 0.81 -23.40 13.24
N ARG A 245 0.94 -22.10 12.97
CA ARG A 245 2.14 -21.54 12.32
C ARG A 245 3.40 -21.85 13.13
N TYR A 246 3.34 -21.74 14.44
CA TYR A 246 4.45 -22.09 15.32
C TYR A 246 4.82 -23.57 15.21
N LEU A 247 3.84 -24.48 15.19
CA LEU A 247 4.09 -25.91 14.99
C LEU A 247 4.73 -26.22 13.63
N MET A 248 4.28 -25.56 12.55
CA MET A 248 4.88 -25.72 11.21
C MET A 248 6.35 -25.28 11.18
N LEU A 249 6.68 -24.19 11.87
CA LEU A 249 8.07 -23.72 11.97
C LEU A 249 8.94 -24.69 12.76
N LEU A 250 8.40 -25.36 13.79
CA LEU A 250 9.16 -26.38 14.52
C LEU A 250 9.43 -27.62 13.66
N ASP A 251 8.48 -28.03 12.82
CA ASP A 251 8.64 -29.17 11.91
C ASP A 251 9.72 -28.91 10.86
N ASP A 252 9.70 -27.72 10.24
CA ASP A 252 10.68 -27.30 9.24
C ASP A 252 12.11 -27.21 9.83
N VAL A 253 12.25 -26.58 11.00
CA VAL A 253 13.52 -26.51 11.73
C VAL A 253 13.99 -27.90 12.18
N GLY A 254 13.06 -28.77 12.59
CA GLY A 254 13.35 -30.17 12.90
C GLY A 254 13.90 -30.92 11.70
N GLN A 255 13.34 -30.72 10.51
CA GLN A 255 13.84 -31.34 9.27
C GLN A 255 15.21 -30.82 8.85
N GLU A 256 15.47 -29.51 8.95
CA GLU A 256 16.79 -28.93 8.65
C GLU A 256 17.89 -29.45 9.58
N LEU A 257 17.60 -29.58 10.89
CA LEU A 257 18.55 -30.13 11.87
C LEU A 257 18.86 -31.61 11.58
N MET A 258 17.83 -32.41 11.29
CA MET A 258 18.00 -33.85 10.96
C MET A 258 18.74 -34.05 9.62
N ALA A 259 18.54 -33.15 8.66
CA ALA A 259 19.27 -33.16 7.39
C ALA A 259 20.76 -32.81 7.59
N HIS A 260 21.07 -31.85 8.47
CA HIS A 260 22.46 -31.51 8.80
C HIS A 260 23.18 -32.62 9.57
N GLU A 261 22.53 -33.27 10.54
CA GLU A 261 23.13 -34.36 11.32
C GLU A 261 23.42 -35.60 10.46
N GLN A 262 22.59 -35.90 9.46
CA GLN A 262 22.86 -36.98 8.49
C GLN A 262 24.05 -36.68 7.55
N VAL A 263 24.32 -35.41 7.25
CA VAL A 263 25.47 -35.02 6.44
C VAL A 263 26.77 -35.10 7.26
N GLU A 264 26.72 -34.70 8.53
CA GLU A 264 27.88 -34.77 9.45
C GLU A 264 28.25 -36.22 9.83
N LEU A 265 27.27 -37.13 9.88
CA LEU A 265 27.50 -38.57 10.09
C LEU A 265 27.98 -39.31 8.83
N ALA A 266 27.91 -38.66 7.66
CA ALA A 266 28.33 -39.22 6.38
C ALA A 266 29.73 -38.75 5.93
N GLU A 267 30.36 -37.83 6.67
CA GLU A 267 31.78 -37.44 6.54
C GLU A 267 32.66 -38.18 7.57
#